data_AF-A0A099KHX3-F1
#
_entry.id   AF-A0A099KHX3-F1
#
_cell.length_a   1.000
_cell.length_b   1.000
_cell.length_c   1.000
_cell.angle_alpha   90.00
_cell.angle_beta   90.00
_cell.angle_gamma   90.00
#
_symmetry.space_group_name_H-M   'P 1'
#
loop_
_entity.id
_entity.type
_entity.pdbx_description
1 polymer ?
#
loop_
_entity_poly.entity_id
_entity_poly.type
_entity_poly.pdbx_seq_one_letter_code
_entity_poly.pdbx_strand_id
1 'polypeptide(L)'
;MYALLTLDLDKNITSLEREKFNAHIKDSGWRKLAKVTTTWFTSYAESATEQKIINEVKLDVAAAAKYSGITVYDAAVNVSQSEPSLF
;
A
#
# COMPACT_ATOMS: atom_id res chain seq x y z
N MET A 1 8.14 -13.17 3.71
CA MET A 1 6.68 -12.91 3.68
C MET A 1 6.38 -11.71 2.82
N TYR A 2 5.17 -11.62 2.30
CA TYR A 2 4.72 -10.54 1.43
C TYR A 2 3.45 -9.92 1.99
N ALA A 3 3.29 -8.61 1.81
CA ALA A 3 2.01 -7.94 1.99
C ALA A 3 1.48 -7.51 0.63
N LEU A 4 0.22 -7.84 0.35
CA LEU A 4 -0.54 -7.32 -0.77
C LEU A 4 -1.51 -6.27 -0.23
N LEU A 5 -1.34 -5.03 -0.66
CA LEU A 5 -2.16 -3.88 -0.27
C LEU A 5 -3.02 -3.46 -1.46
N THR A 6 -4.33 -3.40 -1.27
CA THR A 6 -5.26 -2.80 -2.22
C THR A 6 -5.88 -1.56 -1.60
N LEU A 7 -5.86 -0.47 -2.35
CA LEU A 7 -6.30 0.85 -1.91
C LEU A 7 -7.40 1.38 -2.84
N ASP A 8 -8.48 1.87 -2.25
CA ASP A 8 -9.43 2.73 -2.94
C ASP A 8 -9.33 4.14 -2.34
N LEU A 9 -9.06 5.12 -3.20
CA LEU A 9 -8.95 6.51 -2.78
C LEU A 9 -10.20 7.25 -3.27
N ASP A 10 -10.72 8.17 -2.47
CA ASP A 10 -11.95 8.91 -2.78
C ASP A 10 -11.96 9.48 -4.22
N LYS A 11 -13.12 9.45 -4.87
CA LYS A 11 -13.28 9.89 -6.27
C LYS A 11 -13.02 11.38 -6.47
N ASN A 12 -13.13 12.18 -5.42
CA ASN A 12 -12.97 13.62 -5.44
C ASN A 12 -11.52 14.07 -5.20
N ILE A 13 -10.56 13.15 -4.99
CA ILE A 13 -9.16 13.55 -4.87
C ILE A 13 -8.61 14.04 -6.21
N THR A 14 -7.78 15.07 -6.15
CA THR A 14 -7.09 15.61 -7.30
C THR A 14 -6.00 14.65 -7.79
N SER A 15 -5.59 14.79 -9.06
CA SER A 15 -4.46 14.05 -9.62
C SER A 15 -3.17 14.29 -8.81
N LEU A 16 -2.95 15.52 -8.33
CA LEU A 16 -1.77 15.87 -7.54
C LEU A 16 -1.74 15.14 -6.18
N GLU A 17 -2.87 15.07 -5.47
CA GLU A 17 -2.97 14.34 -4.20
C GLU A 17 -2.73 12.84 -4.42
N ARG A 18 -3.32 12.29 -5.49
CA ARG A 18 -3.10 10.89 -5.89
C ARG A 18 -1.63 10.61 -6.22
N GLU A 19 -0.97 11.49 -6.96
CA GLU A 19 0.45 11.38 -7.29
C GLU A 19 1.33 11.44 -6.04
N LYS A 20 1.07 12.38 -5.13
CA LYS A 20 1.79 12.47 -3.83
C LYS A 20 1.61 11.22 -2.98
N PHE A 21 0.39 10.70 -2.90
CA PHE A 21 0.10 9.48 -2.15
C PHE A 21 0.86 8.29 -2.73
N ASN A 22 0.74 8.08 -4.04
CA ASN A 22 1.40 6.97 -4.73
C ASN A 22 2.93 7.07 -4.66
N ALA A 23 3.49 8.28 -4.74
CA ALA A 23 4.91 8.51 -4.57
C ALA A 23 5.36 8.11 -3.16
N HIS A 24 4.63 8.53 -2.12
CA HIS A 24 4.96 8.20 -0.73
C HIS A 24 4.91 6.69 -0.45
N ILE A 25 3.89 5.99 -0.97
CA ILE A 25 3.80 4.53 -0.86
C ILE A 25 5.00 3.87 -1.54
N LYS A 26 5.35 4.31 -2.75
CA LYS A 26 6.51 3.78 -3.48
C LYS A 26 7.83 4.02 -2.72
N ASP A 27 8.01 5.21 -2.15
CA ASP A 27 9.20 5.57 -1.37
C ASP A 27 9.30 4.77 -0.06
N SER A 28 8.17 4.27 0.44
CA SER A 28 8.09 3.35 1.58
C SER A 28 8.43 1.89 1.22
N GLY A 29 8.95 1.64 0.00
CA GLY A 29 9.42 0.32 -0.45
C GLY A 29 8.35 -0.54 -1.13
N TRP A 30 7.15 0.01 -1.37
CA TRP A 30 6.09 -0.71 -2.05
C TRP A 30 6.28 -0.72 -3.56
N ARG A 31 6.00 -1.88 -4.16
CA ARG A 31 6.02 -2.10 -5.60
C ARG A 31 4.59 -2.19 -6.09
N LYS A 32 4.26 -1.44 -7.13
CA LYS A 32 2.93 -1.51 -7.75
C LYS A 32 2.78 -2.83 -8.49
N LEU A 33 1.66 -3.52 -8.30
CA LEU A 33 1.38 -4.72 -9.06
C LEU A 33 1.02 -4.31 -10.50
N ALA A 34 1.88 -4.64 -11.46
CA ALA A 34 1.72 -4.22 -12.85
C ALA A 34 0.32 -4.58 -13.39
N LYS A 35 -0.28 -3.70 -14.20
CA LYS A 35 -1.67 -3.82 -14.72
C LYS A 35 -2.80 -3.64 -13.70
N VAL A 36 -2.55 -3.56 -12.39
CA VAL A 36 -3.56 -3.25 -11.36
C VAL A 36 -3.26 -1.89 -10.73
N THR A 37 -4.11 -0.90 -10.98
CA THR A 37 -3.79 0.51 -10.66
C THR A 37 -3.92 0.87 -9.18
N THR A 38 -4.59 0.04 -8.40
CA THR A 38 -4.92 0.24 -6.97
C THR A 38 -4.18 -0.70 -6.03
N THR A 39 -3.39 -1.65 -6.57
CA THR A 39 -2.77 -2.71 -5.78
C THR A 39 -1.25 -2.59 -5.77
N TRP A 40 -0.69 -2.81 -4.59
CA TRP A 40 0.72 -2.70 -4.26
C TRP A 40 1.15 -3.93 -3.48
N PHE A 41 2.44 -4.22 -3.48
CA PHE A 41 2.98 -5.26 -2.66
C PHE A 41 4.39 -4.91 -2.16
N THR A 42 4.77 -5.49 -1.04
CA THR A 42 6.13 -5.39 -0.50
C THR A 42 6.54 -6.70 0.15
N SER A 43 7.83 -6.85 0.44
CA SER A 43 8.43 -8.06 1.02
C SER A 43 9.05 -7.75 2.38
N TYR A 44 8.86 -8.65 3.31
CA TYR A 44 9.40 -8.60 4.67
C TYR A 44 10.30 -9.80 4.93
N ALA A 45 11.23 -9.63 5.88
CA ALA A 45 12.04 -10.71 6.42
C ALA A 45 11.16 -11.89 6.88
N GLU A 46 11.67 -13.11 6.73
CA GLU A 46 10.93 -14.33 7.12
C GLU A 46 10.60 -14.38 8.62
N SER A 47 11.38 -13.70 9.45
CA SER A 47 11.16 -13.58 10.90
C SER A 47 10.10 -12.56 11.30
N ALA A 48 9.55 -11.80 10.35
CA ALA A 48 8.45 -10.89 10.65
C ALA A 48 7.22 -11.69 11.11
N THR A 49 6.32 -11.07 11.88
CA THR A 49 5.03 -11.65 12.20
C THR A 49 3.96 -10.96 11.36
N GLU A 50 2.88 -11.68 11.04
CA GLU A 50 1.74 -11.11 10.31
C GLU A 50 1.19 -9.85 11.00
N GLN A 51 1.06 -9.89 12.34
CA GLN A 51 0.60 -8.74 13.12
C GLN A 51 1.52 -7.52 12.98
N LYS A 52 2.85 -7.73 12.99
CA LYS A 52 3.83 -6.66 12.80
C LYS A 52 3.70 -6.06 11.41
N ILE A 53 3.59 -6.91 10.38
CA ILE A 53 3.40 -6.49 8.99
C ILE A 53 2.14 -5.63 8.88
N ILE A 54 0.99 -6.12 9.34
CA ILE A 54 -0.28 -5.37 9.26
C ILE A 54 -0.17 -4.00 9.95
N ASN A 55 0.54 -3.90 11.07
CA ASN A 55 0.77 -2.63 11.76
C ASN A 55 1.65 -1.67 10.94
N GLU A 56 2.74 -2.17 10.35
CA GLU A 56 3.61 -1.37 9.48
C GLU A 56 2.85 -0.89 8.23
N VAL A 57 2.09 -1.76 7.57
CA VAL A 57 1.24 -1.38 6.43
C VAL A 57 0.27 -0.26 6.79
N LYS A 58 -0.37 -0.34 7.97
CA LYS A 58 -1.28 0.73 8.44
C LYS A 58 -0.56 2.05 8.65
N LEU A 59 0.67 2.02 9.17
CA LEU A 59 1.47 3.23 9.38
C LEU A 59 1.90 3.85 8.05
N ASP A 60 2.34 3.04 7.08
CA ASP A 60 2.71 3.50 5.74
C ASP A 60 1.54 4.17 5.02
N VAL A 61 0.37 3.54 5.06
CA VAL A 61 -0.85 4.08 4.44
C VAL A 61 -1.29 5.38 5.12
N ALA A 62 -1.27 5.43 6.45
CA ALA A 62 -1.62 6.64 7.20
C ALA A 62 -0.62 7.78 6.95
N ALA A 63 0.68 7.47 6.84
CA ALA A 63 1.71 8.44 6.51
C ALA A 63 1.54 9.00 5.09
N ALA A 64 1.25 8.12 4.12
CA ALA A 64 0.96 8.53 2.74
C ALA A 64 -0.29 9.41 2.65
N ALA A 65 -1.37 9.04 3.34
CA ALA A 65 -2.61 9.81 3.41
C ALA A 65 -2.37 11.22 3.99
N LYS A 66 -1.65 11.29 5.12
CA LYS A 66 -1.28 12.55 5.76
C LYS A 66 -0.39 13.41 4.85
N TYR A 67 0.58 12.83 4.16
CA TYR A 67 1.48 13.54 3.26
C TYR A 67 0.76 14.10 2.02
N SER A 68 -0.20 13.35 1.48
CA SER A 68 -0.96 13.75 0.30
C SER A 68 -2.13 14.68 0.60
N GLY A 69 -2.59 14.77 1.85
CA GLY A 69 -3.80 15.51 2.24
C GLY A 69 -5.09 14.73 2.06
N ILE A 70 -5.02 13.42 1.81
CA ILE A 70 -6.18 12.55 1.64
C ILE A 70 -6.71 12.13 3.00
N THR A 71 -7.99 12.38 3.27
CA THR A 71 -8.64 12.03 4.54
C THR A 71 -9.60 10.85 4.44
N VAL A 72 -10.00 10.47 3.23
CA VAL A 72 -10.95 9.38 2.97
C VAL A 72 -10.31 8.38 2.01
N TYR A 73 -10.12 7.16 2.49
CA TYR A 73 -9.59 6.04 1.72
C TYR A 73 -10.02 4.72 2.36
N ASP A 74 -10.14 3.69 1.55
CA ASP A 74 -10.30 2.31 2.00
C ASP A 74 -9.03 1.52 1.68
N ALA A 75 -8.61 0.67 2.63
CA ALA A 75 -7.41 -0.14 2.49
C ALA A 75 -7.65 -1.56 2.97
N ALA A 76 -7.26 -2.54 2.15
CA ALA A 76 -7.23 -3.95 2.51
C ALA A 76 -5.81 -4.47 2.40
N VAL A 77 -5.38 -5.26 3.38
CA VAL A 77 -4.08 -5.93 3.38
C VAL A 77 -4.27 -7.43 3.50
N ASN A 78 -3.54 -8.18 2.68
CA ASN A 78 -3.36 -9.62 2.83
C ASN A 78 -1.87 -9.91 3.05
N VAL A 79 -1.56 -10.79 3.99
CA VAL A 79 -0.19 -11.25 4.24
C VAL A 79 -0.06 -12.70 3.79
N SER A 80 0.96 -12.97 2.98
CA SER A 80 1.21 -14.28 2.37
C SER A 80 2.67 -14.69 2.49
N GLN A 81 2.93 -15.99 2.34
CA GLN A 81 4.29 -16.52 2.25
C GLN A 81 4.89 -16.35 0.84
N SER A 82 4.04 -16.21 -0.18
CA SER A 82 4.45 -16.14 -1.59
C SER A 82 4.22 -14.75 -2.18
N GLU A 83 5.09 -14.35 -3.11
CA GLU A 83 4.95 -13.11 -3.87
C GLU A 83 3.64 -13.17 -4.70
N PRO A 84 2.86 -12.07 -4.76
CA PRO A 84 1.67 -12.01 -5.59
C PRO A 84 2.00 -12.23 -7.07
N SER A 85 1.23 -13.07 -7.76
CA SER A 85 1.37 -13.32 -9.19
C SER A 85 0.30 -12.58 -10.01
N LEU A 86 0.66 -12.26 -11.25
CA LEU A 86 -0.22 -11.68 -12.26
C LEU A 86 -0.43 -12.69 -13.39
N PHE A 87 -1.62 -12.68 -13.98
CA PHE A 87 -1.96 -13.46 -15.18
C PHE A 87 -2.63 -12.56 -16.22
#